data_AF-J9EGA1-F1
#
_entry.id   AF-J9EGA1-F1
#
_cell.length_a   1.000
_cell.length_b   1.000
_cell.length_c   1.000
_cell.angle_alpha   90.00
_cell.angle_beta   90.00
_cell.angle_gamma   90.00
#
_symmetry.space_group_name_H-M   'P 1'
#
loop_
_entity.id
_entity.type
_entity.pdbx_description
1 polymer ?
#
loop_
_entity_poly.entity_id
_entity_poly.type
_entity_poly.pdbx_seq_one_letter_code
_entity_poly.pdbx_strand_id
1 'polypeptide(L)'
;MLNDWGKTIFATIKHKLQSAAMRLVELERNGEAFDPQLVIGVRQSYVSLNLSTEDNLAIYKDNFERAYVDDTERFYKFRAPQVLASEGVQSYMMYADTKLVEEEARGRRYLENTADSVKKLVERCVKVLVVQFQEQILAECPTLISERQIESKVYCYIGTSPVVLERRLAICMWLFILSFVCSAE
;
A
#
# COMPACT_ATOMS: atom_id res chain seq x y z
N MET A 1 -7.08 -20.68 29.96
CA MET A 1 -8.08 -20.13 29.01
C MET A 1 -7.44 -19.49 27.77
N LEU A 2 -6.80 -18.30 27.80
CA LEU A 2 -6.08 -17.79 26.60
C LEU A 2 -4.92 -18.72 26.16
N ASN A 3 -4.23 -19.32 27.12
CA ASN A 3 -3.11 -20.23 26.86
C ASN A 3 -3.53 -21.53 26.13
N ASP A 4 -4.75 -22.03 26.33
CA ASP A 4 -5.22 -23.28 25.71
C ASP A 4 -5.72 -23.04 24.27
N TRP A 5 -6.41 -21.90 24.05
CA TRP A 5 -6.80 -21.43 22.72
C TRP A 5 -5.59 -21.18 21.81
N GLY A 6 -4.59 -20.45 22.35
CA GLY A 6 -3.37 -20.12 21.63
C GLY A 6 -2.51 -21.33 21.27
N LYS A 7 -2.27 -22.21 22.25
CA LYS A 7 -1.38 -23.36 22.08
C LYS A 7 -1.99 -24.50 21.27
N THR A 8 -3.31 -24.68 21.30
CA THR A 8 -3.95 -25.89 20.73
C THR A 8 -4.67 -25.62 19.42
N ILE A 9 -5.45 -24.53 19.37
CA ILE A 9 -6.32 -24.25 18.22
C ILE A 9 -5.58 -23.33 17.25
N PHE A 10 -5.16 -22.14 17.71
CA PHE A 10 -4.58 -21.15 16.80
C PHE A 10 -3.27 -21.62 16.20
N ALA A 11 -2.37 -22.23 16.97
CA ALA A 11 -1.12 -22.77 16.45
C ALA A 11 -1.32 -23.73 15.26
N THR A 12 -2.42 -24.50 15.27
CA THR A 12 -2.76 -25.51 14.26
C THR A 12 -3.42 -24.90 13.02
N ILE A 13 -4.22 -23.84 13.17
CA ILE A 13 -5.03 -23.28 12.06
C ILE A 13 -4.57 -21.88 11.59
N LYS A 14 -3.59 -21.26 12.25
CA LYS A 14 -3.13 -19.88 11.98
C LYS A 14 -2.85 -19.60 10.51
N HIS A 15 -2.19 -20.53 9.81
CA HIS A 15 -1.86 -20.36 8.39
C HIS A 15 -3.10 -20.36 7.51
N LYS A 16 -4.08 -21.24 7.80
CA LYS A 16 -5.35 -21.29 7.05
C LYS A 16 -6.19 -20.03 7.28
N LEU A 17 -6.26 -19.56 8.53
CA LEU A 17 -6.95 -18.32 8.89
C LEU A 17 -6.30 -17.11 8.24
N GLN A 18 -4.96 -17.04 8.24
CA GLN A 18 -4.22 -15.98 7.58
C GLN A 18 -4.48 -15.98 6.07
N SER A 19 -4.38 -17.13 5.40
CA SER A 19 -4.66 -17.22 3.96
C SER A 19 -6.10 -16.84 3.61
N ALA A 20 -7.07 -17.24 4.44
CA ALA A 20 -8.46 -16.83 4.26
C ALA A 20 -8.63 -15.32 4.44
N ALA A 21 -7.98 -14.72 5.45
CA ALA A 21 -8.01 -13.28 5.67
C ALA A 21 -7.40 -12.50 4.50
N MET A 22 -6.26 -12.92 3.94
CA MET A 22 -5.67 -12.27 2.76
C MET A 22 -6.62 -12.35 1.56
N ARG A 23 -7.29 -13.49 1.36
CA ARG A 23 -8.28 -13.63 0.29
C ARG A 23 -9.47 -12.68 0.45
N LEU A 24 -9.97 -12.49 1.67
CA LEU A 24 -11.05 -11.51 1.92
C LEU A 24 -10.61 -10.08 1.58
N VAL A 25 -9.38 -9.71 1.93
CA VAL A 25 -8.80 -8.41 1.58
C VAL A 25 -8.67 -8.24 0.06
N GLU A 26 -8.24 -9.29 -0.65
CA GLU A 26 -8.19 -9.29 -2.12
C GLU A 26 -9.58 -9.12 -2.75
N LEU A 27 -10.61 -9.79 -2.23
CA LEU A 27 -11.99 -9.62 -2.68
C LEU A 27 -12.48 -8.17 -2.47
N GLU A 28 -12.18 -7.55 -1.33
CA GLU A 28 -12.51 -6.14 -1.08
C GLU A 28 -11.79 -5.18 -2.02
N ARG A 29 -10.54 -5.45 -2.40
CA ARG A 29 -9.83 -4.67 -3.45
C ARG A 29 -10.53 -4.75 -4.80
N ASN A 30 -11.18 -5.87 -5.09
CA ASN A 30 -11.96 -6.08 -6.30
C ASN A 30 -13.41 -5.56 -6.18
N GLY A 31 -13.76 -4.92 -5.05
CA GLY A 31 -15.07 -4.29 -4.83
C GLY A 31 -16.09 -5.16 -4.11
N GLU A 32 -15.71 -6.35 -3.63
CA GLU A 32 -16.62 -7.21 -2.87
C GLU A 32 -16.59 -6.88 -1.38
N ALA A 33 -17.72 -6.47 -0.83
CA ALA A 33 -17.85 -6.19 0.60
C ALA A 33 -17.87 -7.49 1.42
N PHE A 34 -17.18 -7.50 2.56
CA PHE A 34 -17.23 -8.58 3.55
C PHE A 34 -17.26 -7.99 4.97
N ASP A 35 -17.52 -8.83 5.98
CA ASP A 35 -17.47 -8.41 7.39
C ASP A 35 -16.01 -8.14 7.83
N PRO A 36 -15.64 -6.87 8.13
CA PRO A 36 -14.28 -6.49 8.53
C PRO A 36 -13.77 -7.24 9.77
N GLN A 37 -14.69 -7.69 10.64
CA GLN A 37 -14.33 -8.41 11.87
C GLN A 37 -13.63 -9.74 11.58
N LEU A 38 -13.83 -10.34 10.41
CA LEU A 38 -13.14 -11.58 10.02
C LEU A 38 -11.63 -11.37 9.90
N VAL A 39 -11.18 -10.25 9.33
CA VAL A 39 -9.76 -9.93 9.19
C VAL A 39 -9.21 -9.37 10.51
N ILE A 40 -9.98 -8.50 11.18
CA ILE A 40 -9.60 -7.89 12.47
C ILE A 40 -9.41 -8.97 13.54
N GLY A 41 -10.28 -9.97 13.63
CA GLY A 41 -10.17 -11.05 14.61
C GLY A 41 -8.95 -11.94 14.40
N VAL A 42 -8.57 -12.20 13.14
CA VAL A 42 -7.33 -12.93 12.82
C VAL A 42 -6.10 -12.11 13.23
N ARG A 43 -6.09 -10.81 12.90
CA ARG A 43 -5.02 -9.88 13.33
C ARG A 43 -4.90 -9.83 14.86
N GLN A 44 -6.01 -9.67 15.58
CA GLN A 44 -6.05 -9.67 17.04
C GLN A 44 -5.49 -10.99 17.61
N SER A 45 -5.82 -12.12 17.01
CA SER A 45 -5.26 -13.42 17.43
C SER A 45 -3.73 -13.45 17.29
N TYR A 46 -3.18 -12.91 16.20
CA TYR A 46 -1.73 -12.80 16.02
C TYR A 46 -1.04 -11.89 17.04
N VAL A 47 -1.71 -10.82 17.48
CA VAL A 47 -1.20 -9.85 18.47
C VAL A 47 -1.31 -10.39 19.89
N SER A 48 -2.46 -10.98 20.25
CA SER A 48 -2.73 -11.47 21.61
C SER A 48 -2.01 -12.79 21.95
N LEU A 49 -1.62 -13.59 20.95
CA LEU A 49 -1.00 -14.90 21.16
C LEU A 49 0.52 -14.86 21.21
N ASN A 50 1.10 -13.66 21.32
CA ASN A 50 2.54 -13.54 21.50
C ASN A 50 2.92 -13.94 22.94
N LEU A 51 3.55 -15.11 23.06
CA LEU A 51 3.98 -15.70 24.33
C LEU A 51 5.38 -15.21 24.75
N SER A 52 6.04 -14.38 23.93
CA SER A 52 7.40 -13.88 24.20
C SER A 52 7.37 -12.63 25.10
N THR A 53 8.28 -12.56 26.06
CA THR A 53 8.40 -11.47 27.03
C THR A 53 9.16 -10.24 26.53
N GLU A 54 9.81 -10.31 25.37
CA GLU A 54 10.76 -9.28 24.89
C GLU A 54 10.24 -8.41 23.72
N ASP A 55 9.50 -8.97 22.75
CA ASP A 55 8.80 -8.20 21.70
C ASP A 55 7.37 -8.72 21.52
N ASN A 56 6.42 -7.98 22.10
CA ASN A 56 5.00 -8.29 22.10
C ASN A 56 4.37 -8.34 20.69
N LEU A 57 5.07 -7.96 19.61
CA LEU A 57 4.55 -7.98 18.24
C LEU A 57 5.35 -8.81 17.22
N ALA A 58 6.42 -9.50 17.62
CA ALA A 58 7.24 -10.30 16.70
C ALA A 58 6.43 -11.30 15.86
N ILE A 59 5.57 -12.11 16.49
CA ILE A 59 4.75 -13.12 15.78
C ILE A 59 3.79 -12.46 14.78
N TYR A 60 3.22 -11.31 15.13
CA TYR A 60 2.37 -10.53 14.23
C TYR A 60 3.17 -9.99 13.03
N LYS A 61 4.33 -9.38 13.28
CA LYS A 61 5.20 -8.80 12.23
C LYS A 61 5.66 -9.87 11.22
N ASP A 62 6.14 -11.00 11.73
CA ASP A 62 6.73 -12.06 10.90
C ASP A 62 5.70 -12.89 10.13
N ASN A 63 4.43 -12.83 10.51
CA ASN A 63 3.37 -13.63 9.88
C ASN A 63 2.32 -12.75 9.21
N PHE A 64 1.46 -12.10 10.00
CA PHE A 64 0.30 -11.39 9.47
C PHE A 64 0.71 -10.11 8.72
N GLU A 65 1.53 -9.23 9.32
CA GLU A 65 1.97 -7.99 8.67
C GLU A 65 2.75 -8.31 7.38
N ARG A 66 3.72 -9.21 7.46
CA ARG A 66 4.49 -9.64 6.28
C ARG A 66 3.59 -10.19 5.19
N ALA A 67 2.70 -11.13 5.50
CA ALA A 67 1.79 -11.69 4.51
C ALA A 67 0.86 -10.64 3.89
N TYR A 68 0.36 -9.71 4.70
CA TYR A 68 -0.47 -8.61 4.22
C TYR A 68 0.29 -7.73 3.23
N VAL A 69 1.51 -7.30 3.57
CA VAL A 69 2.34 -6.46 2.71
C VAL A 69 2.76 -7.20 1.43
N ASP A 70 3.16 -8.46 1.53
CA ASP A 70 3.58 -9.29 0.40
C ASP A 70 2.42 -9.56 -0.57
N ASP A 71 1.22 -9.85 -0.05
CA ASP A 71 0.01 -10.06 -0.85
C ASP A 71 -0.41 -8.76 -1.56
N THR A 72 -0.32 -7.62 -0.87
CA THR A 72 -0.55 -6.29 -1.46
C THR A 72 0.41 -6.00 -2.60
N GLU A 73 1.71 -6.25 -2.41
CA GLU A 73 2.71 -6.11 -3.46
C GLU A 73 2.40 -7.02 -4.65
N ARG A 74 2.05 -8.28 -4.41
CA ARG A 74 1.72 -9.24 -5.47
C ARG A 74 0.51 -8.78 -6.27
N PHE A 75 -0.54 -8.31 -5.60
CA PHE A 75 -1.75 -7.80 -6.24
C PHE A 75 -1.42 -6.64 -7.20
N TYR A 76 -0.70 -5.61 -6.72
CA TYR A 76 -0.39 -4.46 -7.55
C TYR A 76 0.68 -4.73 -8.61
N LYS A 77 1.63 -5.64 -8.37
CA LYS A 77 2.57 -6.08 -9.42
C LYS A 77 1.86 -6.73 -10.61
N PHE A 78 0.75 -7.43 -10.35
CA PHE A 78 -0.06 -8.02 -11.40
C PHE A 78 -0.99 -7.01 -12.07
N ARG A 79 -1.68 -6.18 -11.28
CA ARG A 79 -2.72 -5.27 -11.77
C ARG A 79 -2.18 -4.00 -12.42
N ALA A 80 -1.14 -3.39 -11.86
CA ALA A 80 -0.65 -2.08 -12.29
C ALA A 80 -0.17 -2.04 -13.76
N PRO A 81 0.62 -3.02 -14.26
CA PRO A 81 1.02 -3.03 -15.67
C PRO A 81 -0.17 -3.13 -16.64
N GLN A 82 -1.23 -3.83 -16.26
CA GLN A 82 -2.43 -3.99 -17.08
C GLN A 82 -3.16 -2.66 -17.23
N VAL A 83 -3.39 -1.96 -16.11
CA VAL A 83 -4.05 -0.65 -16.10
C VAL A 83 -3.24 0.37 -16.89
N LEU A 84 -1.92 0.39 -16.70
CA LEU A 84 -1.03 1.29 -17.42
C LEU A 84 -1.07 1.06 -18.94
N ALA A 85 -1.04 -0.20 -19.36
CA ALA A 85 -1.10 -0.56 -20.78
C ALA A 85 -2.48 -0.28 -21.41
N SER A 86 -3.57 -0.40 -20.65
CA SER A 86 -4.93 -0.21 -21.18
C SER A 86 -5.42 1.23 -21.16
N GLU A 87 -5.06 2.01 -20.14
CA GLU A 87 -5.62 3.35 -19.88
C GLU A 87 -4.63 4.49 -20.15
N GLY A 88 -3.35 4.16 -20.36
CA GLY A 88 -2.28 5.13 -20.58
C GLY A 88 -1.74 5.75 -19.28
N VAL A 89 -0.62 6.48 -19.41
CA VAL A 89 0.16 7.00 -18.29
C VAL A 89 -0.63 8.02 -17.45
N GLN A 90 -1.34 8.95 -18.10
CA GLN A 90 -2.08 10.01 -17.39
C GLN A 90 -3.20 9.43 -16.50
N SER A 91 -4.03 8.54 -17.05
CA SER A 91 -5.09 7.85 -16.29
C SER A 91 -4.50 6.98 -15.18
N TYR A 92 -3.39 6.29 -15.47
CA TYR A 92 -2.68 5.47 -14.49
C TYR A 92 -2.18 6.29 -13.29
N MET A 93 -1.70 7.51 -13.48
CA MET A 93 -1.26 8.37 -12.37
C MET A 93 -2.41 8.68 -11.40
N MET A 94 -3.62 8.93 -11.92
CA MET A 94 -4.82 9.12 -11.09
C MET A 94 -5.24 7.83 -10.38
N TYR A 95 -5.15 6.69 -11.08
CA TYR A 95 -5.40 5.37 -10.49
C TYR A 95 -4.43 5.09 -9.34
N ALA A 96 -3.14 5.32 -9.54
CA ALA A 96 -2.10 5.06 -8.53
C ALA A 96 -2.31 5.90 -7.27
N ASP A 97 -2.62 7.19 -7.42
CA ASP A 97 -2.92 8.08 -6.28
C ASP A 97 -4.14 7.60 -5.49
N THR A 98 -5.24 7.32 -6.19
CA THR A 98 -6.47 6.80 -5.58
C THR A 98 -6.20 5.51 -4.80
N LYS A 99 -5.41 4.59 -5.37
CA LYS A 99 -5.07 3.31 -4.73
C LYS A 99 -4.14 3.46 -3.54
N LEU A 100 -3.24 4.44 -3.54
CA LEU A 100 -2.41 4.73 -2.37
C LEU A 100 -3.26 5.20 -1.18
N VAL A 101 -4.22 6.09 -1.41
CA VAL A 101 -5.15 6.57 -0.37
C VAL A 101 -6.04 5.42 0.14
N GLU A 102 -6.59 4.61 -0.76
CA GLU A 102 -7.39 3.44 -0.39
C GLU A 102 -6.60 2.43 0.46
N GLU A 103 -5.36 2.09 0.06
CA GLU A 103 -4.54 1.13 0.81
C GLU A 103 -4.08 1.68 2.16
N GLU A 104 -3.83 2.98 2.29
CA GLU A 104 -3.54 3.57 3.58
C GLU A 104 -4.75 3.45 4.52
N ALA A 105 -5.94 3.85 4.05
CA ALA A 105 -7.18 3.74 4.82
C ALA A 105 -7.48 2.28 5.21
N ARG A 106 -7.30 1.35 4.27
CA ARG A 106 -7.45 -0.08 4.50
C ARG A 106 -6.41 -0.63 5.49
N GLY A 107 -5.17 -0.20 5.37
CA GLY A 107 -4.08 -0.52 6.29
C GLY A 107 -4.40 -0.08 7.72
N ARG A 108 -4.90 1.15 7.91
CA ARG A 108 -5.34 1.66 9.22
C ARG A 108 -6.48 0.84 9.84
N ARG A 109 -7.29 0.18 9.00
CA ARG A 109 -8.41 -0.67 9.45
C ARG A 109 -7.96 -2.06 9.87
N TYR A 110 -7.06 -2.69 9.10
CA TYR A 110 -6.73 -4.11 9.25
C TYR A 110 -5.38 -4.42 9.89
N LEU A 111 -4.39 -3.54 9.76
CA LEU A 111 -3.11 -3.70 10.43
C LEU A 111 -3.20 -3.23 11.88
N GLU A 112 -2.30 -3.72 12.72
CA GLU A 112 -2.19 -3.26 14.10
C GLU A 112 -1.72 -1.79 14.11
N ASN A 113 -2.26 -0.99 15.04
CA ASN A 113 -2.03 0.46 15.08
C ASN A 113 -0.65 0.80 15.68
N THR A 114 0.40 0.20 15.12
CA THR A 114 1.77 0.63 15.35
C THR A 114 2.13 1.71 14.34
N ALA A 115 3.03 2.61 14.73
CA ALA A 115 3.52 3.66 13.82
C ALA A 115 4.18 3.10 12.54
N ASP A 116 4.64 1.85 12.57
CA ASP A 116 5.46 1.26 11.51
C ASP A 116 4.68 0.33 10.56
N SER A 117 3.60 -0.34 10.98
CA SER A 117 2.89 -1.32 10.12
C SER A 117 2.28 -0.67 8.88
N VAL A 118 1.44 0.35 9.07
CA VAL A 118 0.81 1.10 7.97
C VAL A 118 1.89 1.80 7.14
N LYS A 119 2.99 2.20 7.78
CA LYS A 119 4.11 2.82 7.10
C LYS A 119 4.78 1.90 6.09
N LYS A 120 5.11 0.68 6.50
CA LYS A 120 5.70 -0.34 5.61
C LYS A 120 4.77 -0.69 4.45
N LEU A 121 3.46 -0.78 4.71
CA LEU A 121 2.46 -1.03 3.66
C LEU A 121 2.50 0.07 2.61
N VAL A 122 2.38 1.32 3.03
CA VAL A 122 2.41 2.49 2.16
C VAL A 122 3.71 2.54 1.35
N GLU A 123 4.86 2.38 2.00
CA GLU A 123 6.17 2.41 1.33
C GLU A 123 6.26 1.31 0.26
N ARG A 124 5.70 0.13 0.54
CA ARG A 124 5.61 -0.96 -0.44
C ARG A 124 4.69 -0.61 -1.59
N CYS A 125 3.51 -0.04 -1.33
CA CYS A 125 2.58 0.39 -2.38
C CYS A 125 3.22 1.45 -3.28
N VAL A 126 3.90 2.46 -2.73
CA VAL A 126 4.62 3.48 -3.51
C VAL A 126 5.68 2.84 -4.39
N LYS A 127 6.43 1.87 -3.88
CA LYS A 127 7.44 1.16 -4.66
C LYS A 127 6.85 0.45 -5.88
N VAL A 128 5.71 -0.22 -5.71
CA VAL A 128 5.09 -1.03 -6.77
C VAL A 128 4.27 -0.18 -7.74
N LEU A 129 3.56 0.84 -7.25
CA LEU A 129 2.67 1.66 -8.07
C LEU A 129 3.40 2.83 -8.75
N VAL A 130 4.44 3.39 -8.14
CA VAL A 130 5.09 4.61 -8.63
C VAL A 130 6.52 4.34 -9.07
N VAL A 131 7.38 3.88 -8.16
CA VAL A 131 8.83 3.74 -8.43
C VAL A 131 9.08 2.77 -9.58
N GLN A 132 8.32 1.68 -9.66
CA GLN A 132 8.42 0.70 -10.75
C GLN A 132 8.18 1.30 -12.15
N PHE A 133 7.33 2.32 -12.28
CA PHE A 133 6.93 2.90 -13.56
C PHE A 133 7.49 4.32 -13.78
N GLN A 134 8.44 4.74 -12.95
CA GLN A 134 8.95 6.11 -12.93
C GLN A 134 9.46 6.58 -14.31
N GLU A 135 10.14 5.72 -15.07
CA GLU A 135 10.70 6.09 -16.38
C GLU A 135 9.60 6.35 -17.42
N GLN A 136 8.55 5.53 -17.41
CA GLN A 136 7.41 5.68 -18.31
C GLN A 136 6.58 6.93 -17.95
N ILE A 137 6.42 7.22 -16.66
CA ILE A 137 5.76 8.43 -16.19
C ILE A 137 6.55 9.68 -16.58
N LEU A 138 7.87 9.65 -16.41
CA LEU A 138 8.75 10.78 -16.74
C LEU A 138 8.84 11.05 -18.25
N ALA A 139 8.73 10.01 -19.08
CA ALA A 139 8.75 10.13 -20.54
C ALA A 139 7.55 10.94 -21.08
N GLU A 140 6.41 10.93 -20.39
CA GLU A 140 5.20 11.69 -20.76
C GLU A 140 5.17 13.11 -20.16
N CYS A 141 6.14 13.49 -19.33
CA CYS A 141 6.16 14.84 -18.76
C CYS A 141 6.33 15.96 -19.82
N PRO A 142 7.20 15.85 -20.83
CA PRO A 142 7.36 16.89 -21.84
C PRO A 142 6.08 17.13 -22.66
N THR A 143 5.35 16.08 -23.02
CA THR A 143 4.08 16.17 -23.76
C THR A 143 3.03 16.89 -22.90
N LEU A 144 2.86 16.48 -21.64
CA LEU A 144 1.94 17.11 -20.69
C LEU A 144 2.25 18.60 -20.43
N ILE A 145 3.53 18.98 -20.40
CA ILE A 145 3.97 20.38 -20.24
C ILE A 145 3.67 21.20 -21.50
N SER A 146 3.97 20.63 -22.68
CA SER A 146 3.81 21.32 -23.97
C SER A 146 2.34 21.59 -24.33
N GLU A 147 1.43 20.73 -23.92
CA GLU A 147 0.00 20.84 -24.25
C GLU A 147 -0.73 21.94 -23.46
N ARG A 148 -0.06 22.67 -22.54
CA ARG A 148 -0.70 23.67 -21.66
C ARG A 148 -2.02 23.14 -21.08
N GLN A 149 -2.09 21.87 -20.70
CA GLN A 149 -3.17 21.37 -19.84
C GLN A 149 -2.93 21.92 -18.43
N ILE A 150 -3.12 23.23 -18.28
CA ILE A 150 -3.03 24.03 -17.05
C ILE A 150 -4.27 23.77 -16.17
N GLU A 151 -4.86 22.59 -16.26
CA GLU A 151 -5.70 22.06 -15.18
C GLU A 151 -4.89 21.04 -14.40
N SER A 152 -3.90 21.56 -13.67
CA SER A 152 -3.81 21.44 -12.21
C SER A 152 -4.44 20.19 -11.57
N LYS A 153 -4.10 18.99 -12.05
CA LYS A 153 -4.41 17.73 -11.36
C LYS A 153 -3.18 16.81 -11.31
N VAL A 154 -2.43 16.67 -12.39
CA VAL A 154 -1.23 15.80 -12.38
C VAL A 154 -0.16 16.28 -11.37
N TYR A 155 0.07 17.60 -11.26
CA TYR A 155 1.05 18.18 -10.32
C TYR A 155 0.52 18.35 -8.88
N CYS A 156 -0.80 18.34 -8.69
CA CYS A 156 -1.43 18.49 -7.37
C CYS A 156 -1.68 17.12 -6.70
N TYR A 157 -2.02 16.08 -7.46
CA TYR A 157 -2.41 14.78 -6.89
C TYR A 157 -1.22 14.03 -6.29
N ILE A 158 -0.04 14.14 -6.92
CA ILE A 158 1.19 13.50 -6.42
C ILE A 158 1.79 14.29 -5.23
N GLY A 159 1.41 15.55 -5.07
CA GLY A 159 1.84 16.45 -4.00
C GLY A 159 0.83 16.67 -2.87
N THR A 160 -0.39 16.11 -2.92
CA THR A 160 -1.44 16.34 -1.92
C THR A 160 -1.70 15.16 -1.00
N SER A 161 -1.19 13.97 -1.30
CA SER A 161 -1.25 12.87 -0.35
C SER A 161 -0.21 13.09 0.76
N PRO A 162 -0.60 13.42 2.01
CA PRO A 162 0.34 13.63 3.12
C PRO A 162 1.22 12.39 3.37
N VAL A 163 0.74 11.24 2.93
CA VAL A 163 1.39 9.93 2.90
C VAL A 163 2.68 9.92 2.05
N VAL A 164 2.63 10.59 0.89
CA VAL A 164 3.76 10.73 -0.05
C VAL A 164 4.65 11.90 0.37
N LEU A 165 4.06 12.93 1.00
CA LEU A 165 4.75 14.16 1.38
C LEU A 165 5.71 14.03 2.56
N GLU A 166 5.37 13.24 3.59
CA GLU A 166 6.17 13.16 4.82
C GLU A 166 7.32 12.13 4.78
N ARG A 167 7.45 11.33 3.71
CA ARG A 167 8.42 10.23 3.68
C ARG A 167 9.48 10.40 2.60
N ARG A 168 10.37 11.35 2.90
CA ARG A 168 11.74 11.55 2.42
C ARG A 168 12.17 10.67 1.24
N LEU A 169 12.03 11.22 0.03
CA LEU A 169 13.03 11.29 -1.06
C LEU A 169 12.41 11.32 -2.47
N ALA A 170 11.15 10.94 -2.67
CA ALA A 170 10.51 11.03 -3.99
C ALA A 170 10.26 12.50 -4.43
N ILE A 171 10.09 13.40 -3.44
CA ILE A 171 9.81 14.83 -3.68
C ILE A 171 11.06 15.65 -3.98
N CYS A 172 12.24 15.21 -3.54
CA CYS A 172 13.48 15.88 -3.93
C CYS A 172 13.75 15.74 -5.43
N MET A 173 13.38 14.60 -6.04
CA MET A 173 13.41 14.46 -7.50
C MET A 173 12.36 15.33 -8.20
N TRP A 174 11.18 15.51 -7.60
CA TRP A 174 10.14 16.40 -8.11
C TRP A 174 10.54 17.88 -8.11
N LEU A 175 11.14 18.38 -7.03
CA LEU A 175 11.69 19.74 -6.99
C LEU A 175 12.91 19.88 -7.91
N PHE A 176 13.74 18.85 -8.09
CA PHE A 176 14.89 18.92 -9.00
C PHE A 176 14.44 18.98 -10.46
N ILE A 177 13.42 18.21 -10.85
CA ILE A 177 12.85 18.24 -12.21
C ILE A 177 12.12 19.56 -12.46
N LEU A 178 11.33 20.08 -11.50
CA LEU A 178 10.70 21.40 -11.61
C LEU A 178 11.72 22.55 -11.62
N SER A 179 12.81 22.46 -10.86
CA SER A 179 13.86 23.50 -10.85
C SER A 179 14.65 23.53 -12.14
N PHE A 180 14.91 22.37 -12.77
CA PHE A 180 15.68 22.29 -14.02
C PHE A 180 14.83 22.65 -15.24
N VAL A 181 13.54 22.29 -15.23
CA VAL A 181 12.61 22.63 -16.31
C VAL A 181 12.17 24.11 -16.25
N CYS A 182 11.98 24.70 -15.07
CA CYS A 182 11.67 26.14 -14.94
C CYS A 182 12.89 27.08 -14.97
N SER A 183 14.14 26.60 -14.87
CA SER A 183 15.34 27.47 -15.00
C SER A 183 15.92 27.51 -16.41
N ALA A 184 15.31 26.82 -17.38
CA ALA A 184 15.75 26.76 -18.78
C ALA A 184 14.94 27.66 -19.72
N GLU A 185 14.03 28.50 -19.20
CA GLU A 185 13.35 29.59 -19.91
C GLU A 185 13.53 30.93 -19.18
#